data_AF-A0A2Z3YR72-F1
#
_entry.id   AF-A0A2Z3YR72-F1
#
_cell.length_a   1.000
_cell.length_b   1.000
_cell.length_c   1.000
_cell.angle_alpha   90.00
_cell.angle_beta   90.00
_cell.angle_gamma   90.00
#
_symmetry.space_group_name_H-M   'P 1'
#
loop_
_entity.id
_entity.type
_entity.pdbx_description
1 polymer ?
#
loop_
_entity_poly.entity_id
_entity_poly.type
_entity_poly.pdbx_seq_one_letter_code
_entity_poly.pdbx_strand_id
1 'polypeptide(L)'
;MGTLILGGPVTSAFTHFALYGLAGIVEDRFGPVVTLQWSEAQEPVCSVTVPGTSTEEMARAVLEAATPEGARNWSSIQLEYSSKAKASPFAPRIKAIDTDRHREDWDRHQNARHRAIDSLLEEGDFDELRFIGALGEASYWHVANNSRQPDRGASRWEMKTRNRGEEFISQRYRPLCEELSAWTVPQILDGLTGKAVRDPLGKNKQDSRSSTGFTRPAPADNAKVFCALRGISAFPVARLVTRINATPCAWPPTVLHPRSMILPVPTRAVTPARLRSVIVSEQLACLHEALMGRAEPSNSRVGKVGEDPLETSAAKKWLAARSMAAVVRFPVLRTGSSSAPERQVLDGEVILNV
;
A
#
# COMPACT_ATOMS: atom_id res chain seq x y z
N MET A 1 -24.93 -3.79 -14.38
CA MET A 1 -23.48 -3.53 -14.40
C MET A 1 -23.24 -2.44 -13.37
N GLY A 2 -22.57 -2.76 -12.27
CA GLY A 2 -22.30 -1.79 -11.21
C GLY A 2 -20.97 -1.13 -11.47
N THR A 3 -20.96 0.20 -11.53
CA THR A 3 -19.73 0.99 -11.62
C THR A 3 -19.68 1.93 -10.43
N LEU A 4 -18.72 1.72 -9.54
CA LEU A 4 -18.45 2.59 -8.40
C LEU A 4 -17.36 3.58 -8.80
N ILE A 5 -17.70 4.86 -8.85
CA ILE A 5 -16.75 5.96 -9.08
C ILE A 5 -16.21 6.41 -7.73
N LEU A 6 -14.89 6.31 -7.52
CA LEU A 6 -14.29 6.79 -6.26
C LEU A 6 -14.08 8.30 -6.34
N GLY A 7 -14.28 8.97 -5.22
CA GLY A 7 -13.99 10.40 -5.09
C GLY A 7 -12.50 10.66 -4.99
N GLY A 8 -12.00 11.70 -5.65
CA GLY A 8 -10.63 12.22 -5.51
C GLY A 8 -9.85 12.26 -6.84
N PRO A 9 -8.81 13.10 -6.91
CA PRO A 9 -8.11 13.35 -8.18
C PRO A 9 -7.06 12.28 -8.49
N VAL A 10 -6.72 12.17 -9.78
CA VAL A 10 -5.60 11.34 -10.29
C VAL A 10 -4.24 11.75 -9.73
N THR A 11 -4.10 13.01 -9.31
CA THR A 11 -2.88 13.52 -8.66
C THR A 11 -2.79 13.15 -7.17
N SER A 12 -3.69 12.32 -6.64
CA SER A 12 -3.64 11.84 -5.26
C SER A 12 -3.28 10.36 -5.18
N ALA A 13 -2.12 10.04 -4.59
CA ALA A 13 -1.73 8.65 -4.33
C ALA A 13 -2.75 7.95 -3.42
N PHE A 14 -3.35 8.68 -2.47
CA PHE A 14 -4.44 8.18 -1.64
C PHE A 14 -5.61 7.64 -2.47
N THR A 15 -5.99 8.33 -3.56
CA THR A 15 -7.04 7.85 -4.47
C THR A 15 -6.60 6.63 -5.27
N HIS A 16 -5.36 6.59 -5.76
CA HIS A 16 -4.84 5.40 -6.46
C HIS A 16 -4.83 4.15 -5.58
N PHE A 17 -4.31 4.27 -4.36
CA PHE A 17 -4.28 3.15 -3.42
C PHE A 17 -5.71 2.71 -3.05
N ALA A 18 -6.63 3.66 -2.84
CA ALA A 18 -8.03 3.33 -2.58
C ALA A 18 -8.69 2.60 -3.76
N LEU A 19 -8.41 3.01 -5.00
CA LEU A 19 -8.86 2.33 -6.20
C LEU A 19 -8.34 0.89 -6.25
N TYR A 20 -7.04 0.69 -6.00
CA TYR A 20 -6.41 -0.63 -6.09
C TYR A 20 -6.91 -1.56 -5.00
N GLY A 21 -7.09 -1.07 -3.77
CA GLY A 21 -7.62 -1.87 -2.66
C GLY A 21 -9.10 -2.17 -2.81
N LEU A 22 -9.92 -1.21 -3.28
CA LEU A 22 -11.32 -1.50 -3.60
C LEU A 22 -11.40 -2.60 -4.65
N ALA A 23 -10.63 -2.47 -5.74
CA ALA A 23 -10.61 -3.46 -6.82
C ALA A 23 -10.15 -4.84 -6.34
N GLY A 24 -9.17 -4.92 -5.43
CA GLY A 24 -8.72 -6.18 -4.82
C GLY A 24 -9.80 -6.84 -3.95
N ILE A 25 -10.44 -6.07 -3.07
CA ILE A 25 -11.52 -6.55 -2.19
C ILE A 25 -12.69 -7.10 -3.02
N VAL A 26 -13.12 -6.35 -4.05
CA VAL A 26 -14.26 -6.80 -4.86
C VAL A 26 -13.87 -7.94 -5.82
N GLU A 27 -12.61 -8.04 -6.25
CA GLU A 27 -12.09 -9.19 -7.04
C GLU A 27 -12.15 -10.48 -6.22
N ASP A 28 -11.83 -10.41 -4.93
CA ASP A 28 -11.93 -11.55 -4.02
C ASP A 28 -13.38 -12.05 -3.87
N ARG A 29 -14.33 -11.12 -3.80
CA ARG A 29 -15.75 -11.44 -3.63
C ARG A 29 -16.46 -11.88 -4.91
N PHE A 30 -16.20 -11.21 -6.03
CA PHE A 30 -16.96 -11.37 -7.29
C PHE A 30 -16.14 -12.03 -8.40
N GLY A 31 -14.86 -12.34 -8.15
CA GLY A 31 -13.98 -13.02 -9.09
C GLY A 31 -13.32 -12.10 -10.12
N PRO A 32 -12.66 -12.68 -11.14
CA PRO A 32 -11.77 -11.96 -12.07
C PRO A 32 -12.49 -11.09 -13.11
N VAL A 33 -13.81 -10.96 -13.03
CA VAL A 33 -14.63 -10.08 -13.90
C VAL A 33 -14.50 -8.61 -13.54
N VAL A 34 -13.93 -8.32 -12.37
CA VAL A 34 -13.70 -6.96 -11.87
C VAL A 34 -12.70 -6.24 -12.77
N THR A 35 -13.03 -5.00 -13.11
CA THR A 35 -12.11 -4.11 -13.81
C THR A 35 -12.01 -2.76 -13.11
N LEU A 36 -10.88 -2.09 -13.29
CA LEU A 36 -10.63 -0.73 -12.84
C LEU A 36 -10.10 0.12 -14.00
N GLN A 37 -10.36 1.43 -13.95
CA GLN A 37 -9.86 2.40 -14.92
C GLN A 37 -9.91 3.83 -14.36
N TRP A 38 -9.23 4.73 -15.07
CA TRP A 38 -9.41 6.17 -15.02
C TRP A 38 -10.07 6.64 -16.32
N SER A 39 -10.96 7.63 -16.25
CA SER A 39 -11.53 8.25 -17.44
C SER A 39 -10.51 9.13 -18.17
N GLU A 40 -10.69 9.30 -19.48
CA GLU A 40 -9.90 10.22 -20.31
C GLU A 40 -10.48 11.65 -20.32
N ALA A 41 -11.23 12.03 -19.28
CA ALA A 41 -11.78 13.37 -19.14
C ALA A 41 -10.69 14.40 -18.74
N GLN A 42 -10.98 15.69 -18.90
CA GLN A 42 -10.10 16.77 -18.43
C GLN A 42 -9.79 16.66 -16.93
N GLU A 43 -10.78 16.22 -16.15
CA GLU A 43 -10.63 15.82 -14.75
C GLU A 43 -10.88 14.30 -14.66
N PRO A 44 -9.82 13.48 -14.73
CA PRO A 44 -9.96 12.03 -14.68
C PRO A 44 -10.59 11.56 -13.37
N VAL A 45 -11.62 10.73 -13.49
CA VAL A 45 -12.23 10.02 -12.35
C VAL A 45 -11.88 8.54 -12.45
N CYS A 46 -11.65 7.90 -11.30
CA CYS A 46 -11.40 6.46 -11.26
C CYS A 46 -12.66 5.69 -10.89
N SER A 47 -12.76 4.47 -11.43
CA SER A 47 -13.90 3.61 -11.19
C SER A 47 -13.52 2.15 -11.12
N VAL A 48 -14.29 1.39 -10.35
CA VAL A 48 -14.31 -0.08 -10.36
C VAL A 48 -15.64 -0.55 -10.94
N THR A 49 -15.60 -1.47 -11.89
CA THR A 49 -16.78 -2.02 -12.56
C THR A 49 -16.87 -3.52 -12.35
N VAL A 50 -18.06 -3.97 -11.94
CA VAL A 50 -18.40 -5.38 -11.74
C VAL A 50 -19.71 -5.69 -12.48
N PRO A 51 -19.67 -6.52 -13.53
CA PRO A 51 -20.87 -6.95 -14.23
C PRO A 51 -21.85 -7.67 -13.29
N GLY A 52 -23.16 -7.39 -13.42
CA GLY A 52 -24.20 -8.06 -12.62
C GLY A 52 -24.34 -7.59 -11.16
N THR A 53 -23.49 -6.69 -10.67
CA THR A 53 -23.46 -6.24 -9.26
C THR A 53 -23.94 -4.78 -9.13
N SER A 54 -24.35 -4.35 -7.94
CA SER A 54 -24.64 -2.95 -7.59
C SER A 54 -23.49 -2.25 -6.83
N THR A 55 -23.55 -0.93 -6.71
CA THR A 55 -22.58 -0.16 -5.89
C THR A 55 -22.67 -0.46 -4.41
N GLU A 56 -23.87 -0.79 -3.93
CA GLU A 56 -24.18 -1.17 -2.57
C GLU A 56 -23.59 -2.54 -2.23
N GLU A 57 -23.62 -3.49 -3.17
CA GLU A 57 -22.96 -4.78 -3.02
C GLU A 57 -21.43 -4.66 -2.98
N MET A 58 -20.84 -3.78 -3.80
CA MET A 58 -19.41 -3.48 -3.71
C MET A 58 -19.03 -2.83 -2.36
N ALA A 59 -19.84 -1.87 -1.88
CA ALA A 59 -19.62 -1.27 -0.57
C ALA A 59 -19.83 -2.27 0.59
N ARG A 60 -20.75 -3.23 0.44
CA ARG A 60 -20.91 -4.35 1.39
C ARG A 60 -19.68 -5.25 1.43
N ALA A 61 -19.07 -5.56 0.28
CA ALA A 61 -17.82 -6.33 0.25
C ALA A 61 -16.68 -5.63 1.02
N VAL A 62 -16.61 -4.29 0.95
CA VAL A 62 -15.65 -3.50 1.75
C VAL A 62 -15.95 -3.61 3.24
N LEU A 63 -17.22 -3.52 3.64
CA LEU A 63 -17.62 -3.70 5.04
C LEU A 63 -17.27 -5.10 5.54
N GLU A 64 -17.61 -6.15 4.79
CA GLU A 64 -17.28 -7.55 5.10
C GLU A 64 -15.76 -7.80 5.18
N ALA A 65 -14.96 -7.13 4.34
CA ALA A 65 -13.50 -7.19 4.40
C ALA A 65 -12.90 -6.45 5.60
N ALA A 66 -13.59 -5.43 6.12
CA ALA A 66 -13.15 -4.68 7.30
C ALA A 66 -13.54 -5.38 8.62
N THR A 67 -14.53 -6.27 8.61
CA THR A 67 -15.00 -6.97 9.82
C THR A 67 -14.04 -8.08 10.24
N PRO A 68 -13.42 -8.02 11.44
CA PRO A 68 -12.41 -8.99 11.88
C PRO A 68 -13.05 -10.26 12.46
N GLU A 69 -13.61 -11.11 11.59
CA GLU A 69 -14.20 -12.41 11.93
C GLU A 69 -13.41 -13.58 11.35
N GLY A 70 -13.55 -14.79 11.93
CA GLY A 70 -12.87 -16.00 11.43
C GLY A 70 -11.35 -15.81 11.29
N ALA A 71 -10.78 -16.29 10.17
CA ALA A 71 -9.36 -16.09 9.88
C ALA A 71 -8.96 -14.61 9.67
N ARG A 72 -9.90 -13.71 9.30
CA ARG A 72 -9.63 -12.25 9.15
C ARG A 72 -9.32 -11.57 10.49
N ASN A 73 -9.58 -12.20 11.62
CA ASN A 73 -9.21 -11.68 12.93
C ASN A 73 -7.70 -11.74 13.23
N TRP A 74 -6.85 -12.10 12.25
CA TRP A 74 -5.39 -12.12 12.39
C TRP A 74 -4.81 -10.77 12.87
N SER A 75 -5.45 -9.64 12.53
CA SER A 75 -5.01 -8.30 12.95
C SER A 75 -5.12 -8.08 14.46
N SER A 76 -5.89 -8.92 15.16
CA SER A 76 -6.03 -8.88 16.62
C SER A 76 -4.94 -9.63 17.36
N ILE A 77 -4.15 -10.44 16.66
CA ILE A 77 -3.08 -11.22 17.27
C ILE A 77 -1.98 -10.27 17.77
N GLN A 78 -1.69 -10.36 19.07
CA GLN A 78 -0.57 -9.69 19.72
C GLN A 78 0.25 -10.68 20.52
N LEU A 79 1.57 -10.51 20.48
CA LEU A 79 2.50 -11.28 21.30
C LEU A 79 3.22 -10.33 22.25
N GLU A 80 3.47 -10.78 23.48
CA GLU A 80 4.44 -10.18 24.38
C GLU A 80 5.79 -10.88 24.19
N TYR A 81 6.86 -10.11 24.05
CA TYR A 81 8.23 -10.61 23.85
C TYR A 81 9.04 -10.56 25.15
N SER A 82 10.20 -11.21 25.21
CA SER A 82 11.11 -11.19 26.37
C SER A 82 11.57 -9.77 26.73
N SER A 83 11.55 -8.84 25.77
CA SER A 83 11.74 -7.40 25.99
C SER A 83 10.56 -6.70 26.70
N LYS A 84 9.50 -7.42 27.04
CA LYS A 84 8.19 -6.94 27.54
C LYS A 84 7.40 -6.08 26.55
N ALA A 85 7.92 -5.89 25.33
CA ALA A 85 7.19 -5.20 24.28
C ALA A 85 6.03 -6.07 23.79
N LYS A 86 4.88 -5.45 23.55
CA LYS A 86 3.72 -6.07 22.91
C LYS A 86 3.62 -5.57 21.47
N ALA A 87 3.55 -6.48 20.51
CA ALA A 87 3.36 -6.12 19.11
C ALA A 87 2.66 -7.23 18.32
N SER A 88 1.94 -6.84 17.26
CA SER A 88 1.43 -7.82 16.30
C SER A 88 2.59 -8.51 15.57
N PRO A 89 2.54 -9.83 15.37
CA PRO A 89 3.54 -10.50 14.57
C PRO A 89 3.39 -10.19 13.06
N PHE A 90 2.30 -9.52 12.65
CA PHE A 90 2.07 -9.07 11.28
C PHE A 90 2.65 -7.68 10.99
N ALA A 91 3.15 -7.00 12.01
CA ALA A 91 3.79 -5.72 11.87
C ALA A 91 5.17 -5.86 11.16
N PRO A 92 5.38 -5.24 9.99
CA PRO A 92 6.62 -5.44 9.24
C PRO A 92 7.82 -4.69 9.84
N ARG A 93 7.55 -3.77 10.78
CA ARG A 93 8.56 -2.95 11.46
C ARG A 93 8.38 -3.11 12.97
N ILE A 94 9.11 -4.06 13.56
CA ILE A 94 9.20 -4.29 15.00
C ILE A 94 10.66 -4.53 15.41
N LYS A 95 11.05 -4.02 16.59
CA LYS A 95 12.41 -4.18 17.16
C LYS A 95 12.41 -5.03 18.43
N ALA A 96 11.28 -5.67 18.74
CA ALA A 96 11.01 -6.30 20.03
C ALA A 96 11.78 -7.61 20.25
N ILE A 97 12.30 -8.23 19.19
CA ILE A 97 12.94 -9.54 19.23
C ILE A 97 14.46 -9.38 19.11
N ASP A 98 15.18 -9.90 20.10
CA ASP A 98 16.63 -10.12 20.05
C ASP A 98 16.88 -11.60 19.76
N THR A 99 17.15 -11.96 18.49
CA THR A 99 17.31 -13.38 18.15
C THR A 99 18.68 -13.95 18.56
N ASP A 100 19.59 -13.15 19.13
CA ASP A 100 20.85 -13.65 19.69
C ASP A 100 20.64 -14.14 21.13
N ARG A 101 19.73 -13.49 21.88
CA ARG A 101 19.47 -13.80 23.30
C ARG A 101 18.18 -14.57 23.55
N HIS A 102 17.16 -14.32 22.73
CA HIS A 102 15.80 -14.83 22.90
C HIS A 102 15.31 -15.46 21.61
N ARG A 103 15.92 -16.58 21.22
CA ARG A 103 15.56 -17.27 19.95
C ARG A 103 14.12 -17.76 19.96
N GLU A 104 13.61 -18.17 21.11
CA GLU A 104 12.24 -18.62 21.33
C GLU A 104 11.19 -17.55 20.98
N ASP A 105 11.53 -16.26 21.09
CA ASP A 105 10.65 -15.16 20.67
C ASP A 105 10.44 -15.16 19.15
N TRP A 106 11.46 -15.52 18.37
CA TRP A 106 11.35 -15.64 16.92
C TRP A 106 10.49 -16.84 16.52
N ASP A 107 10.69 -17.99 17.18
CA ASP A 107 9.92 -19.19 16.90
C ASP A 107 8.43 -18.96 17.25
N ARG A 108 8.14 -18.34 18.40
CA ARG A 108 6.77 -17.95 18.78
C ARG A 108 6.17 -16.95 17.79
N HIS A 109 6.95 -15.97 17.32
CA HIS A 109 6.53 -15.00 16.32
C HIS A 109 6.14 -15.67 15.00
N GLN A 110 6.98 -16.55 14.47
CA GLN A 110 6.72 -17.24 13.20
C GLN A 110 5.57 -18.25 13.32
N ASN A 111 5.49 -19.01 14.41
CA ASN A 111 4.36 -19.92 14.64
C ASN A 111 3.01 -19.21 14.75
N ALA A 112 2.97 -17.97 15.26
CA ALA A 112 1.74 -17.17 15.25
C ALA A 112 1.38 -16.68 13.84
N ARG A 113 2.38 -16.27 13.04
CA ARG A 113 2.18 -15.86 11.64
C ARG A 113 1.68 -17.01 10.78
N HIS A 114 2.40 -18.13 10.79
CA HIS A 114 2.07 -19.30 9.97
C HIS A 114 0.67 -19.80 10.25
N ARG A 115 0.28 -19.99 11.52
CA ARG A 115 -1.08 -20.44 11.85
C ARG A 115 -2.18 -19.56 11.26
N ALA A 116 -2.06 -18.23 11.36
CA ALA A 116 -3.07 -17.33 10.80
C ALA A 116 -3.01 -17.26 9.26
N ILE A 117 -1.81 -17.34 8.65
CA ILE A 117 -1.66 -17.44 7.19
C ILE A 117 -2.27 -18.74 6.67
N ASP A 118 -2.04 -19.86 7.35
CA ASP A 118 -2.58 -21.18 7.00
C ASP A 118 -4.11 -21.17 7.10
N SER A 119 -4.69 -20.58 8.15
CA SER A 119 -6.15 -20.43 8.25
C SER A 119 -6.74 -19.55 7.12
N LEU A 120 -6.08 -18.45 6.75
CA LEU A 120 -6.51 -17.63 5.62
C LEU A 120 -6.43 -18.39 4.29
N LEU A 121 -5.40 -19.22 4.12
CA LEU A 121 -5.23 -20.07 2.95
C LEU A 121 -6.31 -21.15 2.86
N GLU A 122 -6.65 -21.78 3.98
CA GLU A 122 -7.73 -22.77 4.08
C GLU A 122 -9.10 -22.15 3.74
N GLU A 123 -9.35 -20.91 4.18
CA GLU A 123 -10.56 -20.14 3.84
C GLU A 123 -10.54 -19.58 2.40
N GLY A 124 -9.40 -19.62 1.71
CA GLY A 124 -9.24 -19.10 0.36
C GLY A 124 -9.25 -17.57 0.26
N ASP A 125 -8.94 -16.86 1.37
CA ASP A 125 -8.89 -15.40 1.41
C ASP A 125 -7.57 -14.87 0.84
N PHE A 126 -7.50 -14.86 -0.49
CA PHE A 126 -6.30 -14.45 -1.18
C PHE A 126 -6.05 -12.93 -1.11
N ASP A 127 -7.06 -12.11 -0.83
CA ASP A 127 -6.85 -10.67 -0.66
C ASP A 127 -6.10 -10.33 0.64
N GLU A 128 -6.48 -10.95 1.76
CA GLU A 128 -5.74 -10.83 3.02
C GLU A 128 -4.31 -11.37 2.88
N LEU A 129 -4.14 -12.54 2.26
CA LEU A 129 -2.82 -13.13 2.01
C LEU A 129 -1.93 -12.19 1.18
N ARG A 130 -2.47 -11.58 0.12
CA ARG A 130 -1.75 -10.59 -0.70
C ARG A 130 -1.39 -9.36 0.14
N PHE A 131 -2.31 -8.87 0.97
CA PHE A 131 -2.05 -7.71 1.83
C PHE A 131 -0.93 -8.00 2.83
N ILE A 132 -0.99 -9.12 3.56
CA ILE A 132 0.06 -9.55 4.50
C ILE A 132 1.42 -9.68 3.79
N GLY A 133 1.45 -10.33 2.63
CA GLY A 133 2.68 -10.48 1.85
C GLY A 133 3.25 -9.13 1.39
N ALA A 134 2.39 -8.21 0.96
CA ALA A 134 2.79 -6.89 0.48
C ALA A 134 3.16 -5.91 1.60
N LEU A 135 2.78 -6.14 2.86
CA LEU A 135 3.31 -5.40 4.00
C LEU A 135 4.79 -5.75 4.26
N GLY A 136 5.19 -6.98 3.93
CA GLY A 136 6.48 -7.54 4.28
C GLY A 136 6.51 -8.10 5.71
N GLU A 137 7.70 -8.21 6.29
CA GLU A 137 7.88 -8.68 7.68
C GLU A 137 9.18 -8.12 8.25
N ALA A 138 9.34 -8.20 9.57
CA ALA A 138 10.58 -7.83 10.22
C ALA A 138 11.73 -8.79 9.84
N SER A 139 12.75 -8.27 9.16
CA SER A 139 13.87 -9.06 8.62
C SER A 139 15.12 -8.95 9.49
N TYR A 140 15.15 -9.69 10.61
CA TYR A 140 16.23 -9.63 11.61
C TYR A 140 17.60 -10.10 11.09
N TRP A 141 17.66 -10.76 9.94
CA TRP A 141 18.90 -11.14 9.25
C TRP A 141 19.62 -9.97 8.58
N HIS A 142 18.97 -8.82 8.39
CA HIS A 142 19.67 -7.64 7.88
C HIS A 142 20.49 -6.99 8.97
N VAL A 143 21.82 -7.05 8.81
CA VAL A 143 22.77 -6.37 9.68
C VAL A 143 23.45 -5.24 8.91
N ALA A 144 23.47 -4.04 9.48
CA ALA A 144 24.28 -2.93 8.98
C ALA A 144 24.67 -2.00 10.13
N ASN A 145 25.88 -1.44 10.05
CA ASN A 145 26.49 -0.64 11.12
C ASN A 145 26.49 -1.37 12.47
N ASN A 146 26.88 -2.66 12.48
CA ASN A 146 26.88 -3.54 13.66
C ASN A 146 25.54 -3.62 14.43
N SER A 147 24.43 -3.33 13.74
CA SER A 147 23.10 -3.42 14.33
C SER A 147 22.12 -4.09 13.38
N ARG A 148 21.17 -4.82 13.96
CA ARG A 148 20.09 -5.45 13.20
C ARG A 148 19.11 -4.39 12.74
N GLN A 149 18.67 -4.48 11.48
CA GLN A 149 17.77 -3.53 10.84
C GLN A 149 16.51 -4.24 10.35
N PRO A 150 15.62 -4.69 11.26
CA PRO A 150 14.43 -5.46 10.90
C PRO A 150 13.51 -4.71 9.93
N ASP A 151 13.46 -3.38 10.02
CA ASP A 151 12.64 -2.52 9.16
C ASP A 151 13.04 -2.57 7.67
N ARG A 152 14.21 -3.15 7.33
CA ARG A 152 14.61 -3.41 5.93
C ARG A 152 13.72 -4.43 5.25
N GLY A 153 12.99 -5.23 6.02
CA GLY A 153 12.05 -6.22 5.51
C GLY A 153 10.70 -5.67 5.05
N ALA A 154 10.37 -4.45 5.48
CA ALA A 154 9.05 -3.85 5.32
C ALA A 154 8.79 -3.28 3.92
N SER A 155 7.52 -3.16 3.56
CA SER A 155 7.09 -2.34 2.43
C SER A 155 7.45 -0.88 2.63
N ARG A 156 7.84 -0.20 1.54
CA ARG A 156 7.99 1.26 1.57
C ARG A 156 6.65 1.99 1.71
N TRP A 157 5.52 1.32 1.42
CA TRP A 157 4.17 1.91 1.46
C TRP A 157 3.46 1.72 2.79
N GLU A 158 4.01 0.93 3.70
CA GLU A 158 3.66 0.99 5.11
C GLU A 158 4.38 2.20 5.73
N MET A 159 3.67 3.33 5.79
CA MET A 159 4.24 4.66 6.08
C MET A 159 3.94 5.20 7.48
N LYS A 160 3.38 4.39 8.38
CA LYS A 160 3.06 4.86 9.74
C LYS A 160 4.29 5.40 10.46
N THR A 161 4.18 6.58 11.07
CA THR A 161 5.21 7.10 11.98
C THR A 161 5.27 6.25 13.25
N ARG A 162 6.47 5.87 13.68
CA ARG A 162 6.68 5.00 14.85
C ARG A 162 7.18 5.81 16.03
N ASN A 163 6.25 6.41 16.78
CA ASN A 163 6.56 7.05 18.05
C ASN A 163 6.45 6.01 19.17
N ARG A 164 7.39 6.01 20.13
CA ARG A 164 7.26 5.29 21.42
C ARG A 164 6.88 3.80 21.32
N GLY A 165 7.43 3.07 20.35
CA GLY A 165 7.18 1.63 20.20
C GLY A 165 5.90 1.28 19.42
N GLU A 166 5.19 2.27 18.86
CA GLU A 166 4.05 2.04 17.98
C GLU A 166 4.42 1.21 16.73
N GLU A 167 3.45 0.41 16.27
CA GLU A 167 3.50 -0.41 15.07
C GLU A 167 2.22 -0.25 14.21
N PHE A 168 2.22 -0.83 13.02
CA PHE A 168 1.18 -0.54 12.03
C PHE A 168 -0.15 -1.24 12.30
N ILE A 169 -0.13 -2.51 12.63
CA ILE A 169 -1.31 -3.37 12.72
C ILE A 169 -2.18 -2.95 13.91
N SER A 170 -1.66 -3.00 15.14
CA SER A 170 -2.51 -2.72 16.31
C SER A 170 -2.84 -1.25 16.52
N GLN A 171 -2.07 -0.32 15.98
CA GLN A 171 -2.32 1.13 16.18
C GLN A 171 -2.90 1.84 14.94
N ARG A 172 -3.05 1.17 13.79
CA ARG A 172 -3.72 1.75 12.61
C ARG A 172 -4.71 0.79 11.97
N TYR A 173 -4.25 -0.36 11.50
CA TYR A 173 -5.08 -1.25 10.70
C TYR A 173 -6.25 -1.83 11.51
N ARG A 174 -5.97 -2.43 12.67
CA ARG A 174 -7.00 -3.02 13.54
C ARG A 174 -8.03 -1.99 14.03
N PRO A 175 -7.65 -0.82 14.60
CA PRO A 175 -8.62 0.20 15.00
C PRO A 175 -9.51 0.67 13.84
N LEU A 176 -9.00 0.64 12.61
CA LEU A 176 -9.77 0.96 11.42
C LEU A 176 -10.78 -0.13 11.06
N CYS A 177 -10.38 -1.40 11.13
CA CYS A 177 -11.29 -2.53 11.00
C CYS A 177 -12.41 -2.47 12.06
N GLU A 178 -12.06 -2.24 13.32
CA GLU A 178 -13.01 -2.12 14.44
C GLU A 178 -14.01 -0.97 14.21
N GLU A 179 -13.52 0.21 13.83
CA GLU A 179 -14.36 1.37 13.50
C GLU A 179 -15.33 1.07 12.34
N LEU A 180 -14.82 0.51 11.23
CA LEU A 180 -15.64 0.26 10.06
C LEU A 180 -16.65 -0.87 10.27
N SER A 181 -16.36 -1.84 11.14
CA SER A 181 -17.32 -2.91 11.45
C SER A 181 -18.63 -2.39 12.06
N ALA A 182 -18.63 -1.18 12.63
CA ALA A 182 -19.81 -0.50 13.15
C ALA A 182 -20.55 0.37 12.10
N TRP A 183 -20.02 0.50 10.89
CA TRP A 183 -20.60 1.34 9.84
C TRP A 183 -21.66 0.60 9.03
N THR A 184 -22.53 1.38 8.40
CA THR A 184 -23.53 0.90 7.44
C THR A 184 -23.00 0.98 6.01
N VAL A 185 -23.57 0.17 5.10
CA VAL A 185 -23.23 0.18 3.66
C VAL A 185 -23.33 1.59 3.04
N PRO A 186 -24.37 2.40 3.31
CA PRO A 186 -24.42 3.78 2.81
C PRO A 186 -23.28 4.66 3.31
N GLN A 187 -22.84 4.51 4.57
CA GLN A 187 -21.71 5.29 5.10
C GLN A 187 -20.40 4.93 4.39
N ILE A 188 -20.17 3.64 4.12
CA ILE A 188 -19.04 3.17 3.31
C ILE A 188 -19.10 3.78 1.92
N LEU A 189 -20.25 3.69 1.24
CA LEU A 189 -20.42 4.19 -0.12
C LEU A 189 -20.20 5.71 -0.20
N ASP A 190 -20.73 6.48 0.74
CA ASP A 190 -20.52 7.92 0.82
C ASP A 190 -19.04 8.28 0.98
N GLY A 191 -18.32 7.52 1.82
CA GLY A 191 -16.89 7.70 2.05
C GLY A 191 -16.04 7.40 0.82
N LEU A 192 -16.33 6.28 0.13
CA LEU A 192 -15.63 5.87 -1.09
C LEU A 192 -15.88 6.84 -2.26
N THR A 193 -17.11 7.32 -2.41
CA THR A 193 -17.50 8.26 -3.48
C THR A 193 -17.10 9.70 -3.18
N GLY A 194 -16.62 9.98 -1.96
CA GLY A 194 -16.22 11.33 -1.53
C GLY A 194 -17.40 12.26 -1.20
N LYS A 195 -18.61 11.73 -1.07
CA LYS A 195 -19.79 12.51 -0.64
C LYS A 195 -19.69 12.97 0.81
N ALA A 196 -18.98 12.22 1.64
CA ALA A 196 -18.71 12.56 3.03
C ALA A 196 -17.25 12.24 3.38
N VAL A 197 -16.72 12.96 4.37
CA VAL A 197 -15.40 12.70 4.97
C VAL A 197 -15.59 12.45 6.45
N ARG A 198 -15.62 11.17 6.86
CA ARG A 198 -15.76 10.74 8.25
C ARG A 198 -14.45 10.17 8.76
N ASP A 199 -13.76 10.93 9.61
CA ASP A 199 -12.46 10.55 10.19
C ASP A 199 -12.53 10.44 11.72
N PRO A 200 -13.33 9.51 12.28
CA PRO A 200 -13.46 9.35 13.73
C PRO A 200 -12.12 8.96 14.40
N LEU A 201 -11.29 8.16 13.74
CA LEU A 201 -9.96 7.78 14.26
C LEU A 201 -9.00 8.97 14.36
N GLY A 202 -9.06 9.87 13.39
CA GLY A 202 -8.37 11.15 13.39
C GLY A 202 -9.07 12.23 14.23
N LYS A 203 -10.24 11.92 14.79
CA LYS A 203 -11.14 12.85 15.50
C LYS A 203 -11.49 14.08 14.65
N ASN A 204 -11.57 13.90 13.32
CA ASN A 204 -11.78 14.94 12.32
C ASN A 204 -10.82 16.13 12.44
N LYS A 205 -9.62 15.92 12.98
CA LYS A 205 -8.64 16.98 13.17
C LYS A 205 -8.03 17.42 11.86
N GLN A 206 -7.77 18.72 11.72
CA GLN A 206 -7.09 19.29 10.56
C GLN A 206 -5.69 18.69 10.34
N ASP A 207 -5.02 18.23 11.39
CA ASP A 207 -3.73 17.56 11.32
C ASP A 207 -3.84 16.03 11.45
N SER A 208 -4.99 15.46 11.11
CA SER A 208 -5.21 14.01 11.17
C SER A 208 -4.19 13.23 10.33
N ARG A 209 -3.80 12.07 10.85
CA ARG A 209 -2.81 11.17 10.24
C ARG A 209 -3.43 9.81 9.89
N SER A 210 -4.77 9.74 9.79
CA SER A 210 -5.50 8.51 9.46
C SER A 210 -5.08 7.95 8.10
N SER A 211 -4.82 8.82 7.12
CA SER A 211 -4.30 8.45 5.79
C SER A 211 -2.94 7.76 5.81
N THR A 212 -2.24 7.74 6.95
CA THR A 212 -1.00 6.98 7.18
C THR A 212 0.09 7.29 6.13
N GLY A 213 0.17 8.56 5.71
CA GLY A 213 1.21 9.04 4.79
C GLY A 213 0.86 9.00 3.31
N PHE A 214 -0.31 8.49 2.90
CA PHE A 214 -0.75 8.55 1.50
C PHE A 214 -1.13 9.95 1.00
N THR A 215 -1.27 10.90 1.93
CA THR A 215 -1.44 12.32 1.65
C THR A 215 -0.89 13.12 2.84
N ARG A 216 -0.81 14.45 2.71
CA ARG A 216 -0.49 15.35 3.83
C ARG A 216 -1.50 15.16 4.98
N PRO A 217 -1.11 15.45 6.24
CA PRO A 217 -2.03 15.40 7.36
C PRO A 217 -3.26 16.27 7.11
N ALA A 218 -4.42 15.63 7.15
CA ALA A 218 -5.75 16.19 6.90
C ALA A 218 -6.78 15.12 7.26
N PRO A 219 -8.04 15.51 7.56
CA PRO A 219 -9.13 14.56 7.69
C PRO A 219 -9.24 13.69 6.43
N ALA A 220 -9.34 12.37 6.62
CA ALA A 220 -9.51 11.41 5.54
C ALA A 220 -10.61 10.41 5.91
N ASP A 221 -11.53 10.15 4.99
CA ASP A 221 -12.63 9.21 5.25
C ASP A 221 -12.09 7.81 5.54
N ASN A 222 -12.47 7.24 6.68
CA ASN A 222 -11.93 5.97 7.14
C ASN A 222 -12.25 4.79 6.19
N ALA A 223 -13.38 4.79 5.48
CA ALA A 223 -13.67 3.74 4.49
C ALA A 223 -12.68 3.81 3.33
N LYS A 224 -12.38 5.03 2.86
CA LYS A 224 -11.36 5.24 1.81
C LYS A 224 -9.94 4.96 2.33
N VAL A 225 -9.64 5.29 3.58
CA VAL A 225 -8.37 4.91 4.25
C VAL A 225 -8.20 3.39 4.26
N PHE A 226 -9.25 2.64 4.58
CA PHE A 226 -9.18 1.19 4.60
C PHE A 226 -8.87 0.62 3.22
N CYS A 227 -9.61 1.06 2.19
CA CYS A 227 -9.30 0.68 0.82
C CYS A 227 -7.87 1.09 0.42
N ALA A 228 -7.39 2.26 0.84
CA ALA A 228 -6.02 2.68 0.52
C ALA A 228 -4.95 1.80 1.20
N LEU A 229 -5.13 1.45 2.47
CA LEU A 229 -4.25 0.51 3.15
C LEU A 229 -4.27 -0.85 2.45
N ARG A 230 -5.46 -1.36 2.10
CA ARG A 230 -5.61 -2.60 1.33
C ARG A 230 -4.98 -2.51 -0.06
N GLY A 231 -4.93 -1.32 -0.66
CA GLY A 231 -4.23 -1.06 -1.91
C GLY A 231 -2.74 -1.38 -1.90
N ILE A 232 -2.10 -1.49 -0.71
CA ILE A 232 -0.73 -1.99 -0.58
C ILE A 232 -0.60 -3.41 -1.15
N SER A 233 -1.68 -4.22 -1.13
CA SER A 233 -1.70 -5.59 -1.70
C SER A 233 -1.32 -5.64 -3.19
N ALA A 234 -1.43 -4.53 -3.91
CA ALA A 234 -1.02 -4.43 -5.31
C ALA A 234 0.51 -4.38 -5.51
N PHE A 235 1.29 -4.17 -4.44
CA PHE A 235 2.74 -3.94 -4.46
C PHE A 235 3.49 -5.03 -3.69
N PRO A 236 3.62 -6.26 -4.23
CA PRO A 236 4.29 -7.34 -3.54
C PRO A 236 5.76 -6.99 -3.27
N VAL A 237 6.21 -7.23 -2.04
CA VAL A 237 7.59 -6.94 -1.62
C VAL A 237 8.53 -8.04 -2.10
N ALA A 238 9.55 -7.68 -2.88
CA ALA A 238 10.59 -8.63 -3.27
C ALA A 238 11.58 -8.81 -2.11
N ARG A 239 11.65 -10.04 -1.59
CA ARG A 239 12.56 -10.41 -0.50
C ARG A 239 13.99 -10.49 -0.99
N LEU A 240 14.88 -9.71 -0.38
CA LEU A 240 16.31 -9.72 -0.67
C LEU A 240 17.06 -10.03 0.63
N VAL A 241 18.08 -10.90 0.57
CA VAL A 241 18.83 -11.31 1.77
C VAL A 241 19.96 -10.32 2.07
N THR A 242 20.68 -9.89 1.03
CA THR A 242 21.87 -9.03 1.15
C THR A 242 21.57 -7.55 0.99
N ARG A 243 20.41 -7.21 0.44
CA ARG A 243 19.95 -5.84 0.18
C ARG A 243 18.62 -5.61 0.88
N ILE A 244 18.25 -4.34 1.07
CA ILE A 244 16.90 -4.00 1.55
C ILE A 244 15.85 -4.61 0.62
N ASN A 245 14.72 -5.07 1.15
CA ASN A 245 13.65 -5.57 0.32
C ASN A 245 13.16 -4.49 -0.64
N ALA A 246 12.94 -4.87 -1.90
CA ALA A 246 12.45 -3.94 -2.91
C ALA A 246 10.92 -3.83 -2.82
N THR A 247 10.41 -2.60 -2.85
CA THR A 247 8.99 -2.32 -2.98
C THR A 247 8.75 -1.74 -4.38
N PRO A 248 7.87 -2.34 -5.18
CA PRO A 248 7.53 -1.81 -6.49
C PRO A 248 7.11 -0.34 -6.42
N CYS A 249 7.38 0.39 -7.50
CA CYS A 249 7.06 1.81 -7.65
C CYS A 249 7.81 2.76 -6.71
N ALA A 250 8.76 2.30 -5.90
CA ALA A 250 9.51 3.13 -4.95
C ALA A 250 10.88 3.54 -5.50
N TRP A 251 11.20 4.83 -5.42
CA TRP A 251 12.51 5.34 -5.80
C TRP A 251 13.15 6.22 -4.72
N PRO A 252 14.46 6.07 -4.42
CA PRO A 252 15.31 4.97 -4.87
C PRO A 252 14.87 3.61 -4.27
N PRO A 253 15.06 2.49 -4.97
CA PRO A 253 14.61 1.17 -4.49
C PRO A 253 15.47 0.63 -3.34
N THR A 254 16.64 1.23 -3.11
CA THR A 254 17.67 0.72 -2.20
C THR A 254 17.70 1.39 -0.82
N VAL A 255 16.74 2.27 -0.52
CA VAL A 255 16.71 3.06 0.72
C VAL A 255 15.46 2.82 1.55
N LEU A 256 15.57 3.05 2.88
CA LEU A 256 14.43 2.88 3.80
C LEU A 256 13.30 3.88 3.52
N HIS A 257 13.68 5.10 3.13
CA HIS A 257 12.78 6.22 2.87
C HIS A 257 12.88 6.63 1.39
N PRO A 258 11.95 6.19 0.54
CA PRO A 258 11.94 6.64 -0.86
C PRO A 258 11.66 8.14 -0.93
N ARG A 259 12.10 8.74 -2.03
CA ARG A 259 11.87 10.15 -2.40
C ARG A 259 10.75 10.31 -3.41
N SER A 260 10.40 9.25 -4.14
CA SER A 260 9.37 9.28 -5.16
C SER A 260 8.63 7.95 -5.26
N MET A 261 7.38 8.05 -5.68
CA MET A 261 6.51 6.95 -6.09
C MET A 261 6.05 7.16 -7.53
N ILE A 262 5.90 6.09 -8.31
CA ILE A 262 5.27 6.14 -9.64
C ILE A 262 4.08 5.19 -9.71
N LEU A 263 2.90 5.66 -10.13
CA LEU A 263 1.71 4.80 -10.24
C LEU A 263 1.15 4.82 -11.67
N PRO A 264 0.79 3.66 -12.24
CA PRO A 264 0.19 3.60 -13.57
C PRO A 264 -1.28 4.05 -13.57
N VAL A 265 -1.69 4.67 -14.67
CA VAL A 265 -3.06 5.15 -14.92
C VAL A 265 -3.66 4.33 -16.06
N PRO A 266 -4.44 3.27 -15.76
CA PRO A 266 -5.17 2.54 -16.78
C PRO A 266 -6.27 3.41 -17.39
N THR A 267 -6.17 3.80 -18.65
CA THR A 267 -7.20 4.62 -19.33
C THR A 267 -8.30 3.79 -19.99
N ARG A 268 -8.15 2.46 -19.95
CA ARG A 268 -9.18 1.49 -20.32
C ARG A 268 -9.36 0.50 -19.19
N ALA A 269 -10.51 -0.15 -19.17
CA ALA A 269 -10.81 -1.22 -18.23
C ALA A 269 -9.70 -2.29 -18.23
N VAL A 270 -9.05 -2.48 -17.08
CA VAL A 270 -8.08 -3.54 -16.84
C VAL A 270 -8.45 -4.32 -15.60
N THR A 271 -8.09 -5.59 -15.53
CA THR A 271 -8.27 -6.39 -14.30
C THR A 271 -7.24 -5.99 -13.25
N PRO A 272 -7.53 -6.20 -11.94
CA PRO A 272 -6.54 -6.02 -10.88
C PRO A 272 -5.28 -6.85 -11.11
N ALA A 273 -5.39 -8.08 -11.64
CA ALA A 273 -4.25 -8.90 -12.03
C ALA A 273 -3.36 -8.22 -13.09
N ARG A 274 -3.94 -7.59 -14.12
CA ARG A 274 -3.19 -6.82 -15.13
C ARG A 274 -2.48 -5.63 -14.50
N LEU A 275 -3.15 -4.87 -13.64
CA LEU A 275 -2.53 -3.78 -12.91
C LEU A 275 -1.30 -4.27 -12.11
N ARG A 276 -1.45 -5.34 -11.32
CA ARG A 276 -0.35 -5.90 -10.52
C ARG A 276 0.85 -6.29 -11.40
N SER A 277 0.61 -6.89 -12.58
CA SER A 277 1.67 -7.21 -13.54
C SER A 277 2.44 -5.99 -14.06
N VAL A 278 1.76 -4.84 -14.21
CA VAL A 278 2.40 -3.58 -14.62
C VAL A 278 3.20 -3.00 -13.46
N ILE A 279 2.63 -3.01 -12.25
CA ILE A 279 3.28 -2.47 -11.04
C ILE A 279 4.64 -3.13 -10.80
N VAL A 280 4.76 -4.45 -11.00
CA VAL A 280 6.02 -5.19 -10.79
C VAL A 280 6.92 -5.25 -12.02
N SER A 281 6.53 -4.61 -13.13
CA SER A 281 7.28 -4.69 -14.39
C SER A 281 8.58 -3.91 -14.35
N GLU A 282 9.60 -4.45 -15.01
CA GLU A 282 10.86 -3.74 -15.27
C GLU A 282 10.62 -2.47 -16.08
N GLN A 283 9.63 -2.45 -16.97
CA GLN A 283 9.31 -1.29 -17.81
C GLN A 283 8.83 -0.10 -16.97
N LEU A 284 7.98 -0.33 -15.96
CA LEU A 284 7.58 0.74 -15.05
C LEU A 284 8.75 1.21 -14.19
N ALA A 285 9.62 0.29 -13.74
CA ALA A 285 10.81 0.62 -12.98
C ALA A 285 11.79 1.48 -13.81
N CYS A 286 12.16 1.02 -15.01
CA CYS A 286 13.01 1.72 -15.99
C CYS A 286 12.52 3.15 -16.24
N LEU A 287 11.21 3.31 -16.48
CA LEU A 287 10.62 4.63 -16.63
C LEU A 287 10.77 5.49 -15.37
N HIS A 288 10.57 4.93 -14.17
CA HIS A 288 10.78 5.65 -12.92
C HIS A 288 12.22 6.15 -12.80
N GLU A 289 13.20 5.29 -13.10
CA GLU A 289 14.61 5.66 -13.04
C GLU A 289 14.92 6.80 -14.01
N ALA A 290 14.45 6.70 -15.26
CA ALA A 290 14.64 7.74 -16.28
C ALA A 290 14.03 9.09 -15.89
N LEU A 291 12.84 9.08 -15.26
CA LEU A 291 12.20 10.30 -14.76
C LEU A 291 12.96 10.94 -13.60
N MET A 292 13.65 10.13 -12.80
CA MET A 292 14.42 10.62 -11.65
C MET A 292 15.83 11.06 -12.04
N GLY A 293 16.46 10.41 -13.04
CA GLY A 293 17.75 10.83 -13.62
C GLY A 293 17.69 12.24 -14.23
N ARG A 294 16.56 12.60 -14.84
CA ARG A 294 16.30 13.95 -15.37
C ARG A 294 16.05 15.02 -14.29
N ALA A 295 15.68 14.60 -13.08
CA ALA A 295 15.25 15.49 -12.01
C ALA A 295 16.36 15.82 -10.99
N GLU A 296 17.46 15.05 -10.93
CA GLU A 296 18.57 15.32 -10.01
C GLU A 296 19.76 16.05 -10.71
N PRO A 297 20.29 17.15 -10.13
CA PRO A 297 21.53 17.74 -10.62
C PRO A 297 22.70 16.76 -10.44
N SER A 298 23.57 16.69 -11.45
CA SER A 298 24.67 15.73 -11.69
C SER A 298 25.70 15.45 -10.56
N ASN A 299 25.51 15.98 -9.35
CA ASN A 299 26.43 15.82 -8.21
C ASN A 299 26.06 14.67 -7.25
N SER A 300 24.98 13.91 -7.48
CA SER A 300 24.71 12.70 -6.69
C SER A 300 25.57 11.53 -7.21
N ARG A 301 26.45 11.00 -6.34
CA ARG A 301 27.29 9.80 -6.60
C ARG A 301 26.49 8.49 -6.72
N VAL A 302 25.20 8.57 -7.01
CA VAL A 302 24.42 7.40 -7.43
C VAL A 302 24.74 7.23 -8.89
N GLY A 303 25.50 6.18 -9.22
CA GLY A 303 26.11 5.99 -10.54
C GLY A 303 25.15 6.32 -11.68
N LYS A 304 25.68 6.96 -12.74
CA LYS A 304 25.00 7.13 -14.01
C LYS A 304 24.52 5.77 -14.50
N VAL A 305 23.31 5.36 -14.14
CA VAL A 305 22.59 4.33 -14.87
C VAL A 305 22.19 5.04 -16.15
N GLY A 306 22.78 4.57 -17.26
CA GLY A 306 22.65 5.20 -18.56
C GLY A 306 21.19 5.37 -18.90
N GLU A 307 20.78 6.61 -19.14
CA GLU A 307 19.55 6.91 -19.85
C GLU A 307 19.70 6.33 -21.25
N ASP A 308 19.32 5.07 -21.47
CA ASP A 308 19.12 4.59 -22.84
C ASP A 308 17.74 5.10 -23.29
N PRO A 309 17.67 6.09 -24.21
CA PRO A 309 16.40 6.60 -24.69
C PRO A 309 15.60 5.51 -25.42
N LEU A 310 16.26 4.50 -25.97
CA LEU A 310 15.63 3.35 -26.62
C LEU A 310 14.94 2.46 -25.59
N GLU A 311 15.58 2.16 -24.46
CA GLU A 311 14.96 1.39 -23.37
C GLU A 311 13.75 2.13 -22.78
N THR A 312 13.89 3.44 -22.54
CA THR A 312 12.77 4.26 -22.06
C THR A 312 11.63 4.28 -23.08
N SER A 313 11.92 4.39 -24.38
CA SER A 313 10.91 4.36 -25.45
C SER A 313 10.23 2.99 -25.57
N ALA A 314 10.98 1.91 -25.39
CA ALA A 314 10.45 0.55 -25.40
C ALA A 314 9.55 0.29 -24.18
N ALA A 315 9.98 0.72 -22.99
CA ALA A 315 9.21 0.63 -21.75
C ALA A 315 7.86 1.36 -21.87
N LYS A 316 7.91 2.58 -22.42
CA LYS A 316 6.75 3.37 -22.81
C LYS A 316 5.76 2.59 -23.69
N LYS A 317 6.19 2.16 -24.88
CA LYS A 317 5.35 1.36 -25.80
C LYS A 317 4.76 0.11 -25.13
N TRP A 318 5.52 -0.54 -24.26
CA TRP A 318 5.06 -1.73 -23.52
C TRP A 318 3.93 -1.41 -22.53
N LEU A 319 3.98 -0.25 -21.87
CA LEU A 319 2.94 0.26 -20.96
C LEU A 319 1.69 0.66 -21.75
N ALA A 320 1.83 1.41 -22.85
CA ALA A 320 0.74 1.77 -23.75
C ALA A 320 -0.02 0.53 -24.26
N ALA A 321 0.71 -0.51 -24.67
CA ALA A 321 0.15 -1.78 -25.13
C ALA A 321 -0.64 -2.55 -24.05
N ARG A 322 -0.55 -2.12 -22.78
CA ARG A 322 -1.26 -2.66 -21.61
C ARG A 322 -2.28 -1.67 -21.05
N SER A 323 -2.70 -0.71 -21.87
CA SER A 323 -3.70 0.33 -21.55
C SER A 323 -3.24 1.34 -20.50
N MET A 324 -1.93 1.48 -20.28
CA MET A 324 -1.35 2.44 -19.35
C MET A 324 -0.83 3.65 -20.12
N ALA A 325 -1.74 4.51 -20.58
CA ALA A 325 -1.39 5.68 -21.41
C ALA A 325 -0.83 6.86 -20.59
N ALA A 326 -0.91 6.80 -19.26
CA ALA A 326 -0.33 7.76 -18.34
C ALA A 326 0.26 7.05 -17.10
N VAL A 327 1.22 7.72 -16.46
CA VAL A 327 1.70 7.41 -15.12
C VAL A 327 1.66 8.69 -14.30
N VAL A 328 1.56 8.57 -12.98
CA VAL A 328 1.66 9.71 -12.07
C VAL A 328 2.90 9.54 -11.21
N ARG A 329 3.75 10.56 -11.20
CA ARG A 329 4.92 10.63 -10.33
C ARG A 329 4.55 11.44 -9.09
N PHE A 330 4.68 10.84 -7.92
CA PHE A 330 4.46 11.50 -6.64
C PHE A 330 5.79 11.74 -5.92
N PRO A 331 6.08 12.96 -5.46
CA PRO A 331 7.14 13.21 -4.50
C PRO A 331 6.77 12.61 -3.13
N VAL A 332 7.75 12.09 -2.41
CA VAL A 332 7.60 11.62 -1.03
C VAL A 332 8.39 12.54 -0.12
N LEU A 333 7.67 13.31 0.70
CA LEU A 333 8.24 14.18 1.70
C LEU A 333 8.58 13.37 2.95
N ARG A 334 9.81 13.54 3.44
CA ARG A 334 10.24 13.05 4.75
C ARG A 334 10.25 14.22 5.74
N THR A 335 9.41 14.15 6.75
CA THR A 335 9.31 15.11 7.85
C THR A 335 9.58 14.42 9.20
N GLY A 336 9.33 15.12 10.32
CA GLY A 336 9.52 14.59 11.66
C GLY A 336 10.99 14.59 12.11
N SER A 337 11.29 13.78 13.13
CA SER A 337 12.64 13.69 13.68
C SER A 337 13.50 12.64 12.97
N SER A 338 14.81 12.66 13.19
CA SER A 338 15.72 11.60 12.74
C SER A 338 15.38 10.24 13.35
N SER A 339 14.84 10.21 14.57
CA SER A 339 14.47 9.01 15.32
C SER A 339 13.08 8.46 14.99
N ALA A 340 12.17 9.31 14.52
CA ALA A 340 10.81 8.94 14.11
C ALA A 340 10.41 9.71 12.84
N PRO A 341 11.02 9.38 11.69
CA PRO A 341 10.72 10.05 10.44
C PRO A 341 9.29 9.74 10.01
N GLU A 342 8.58 10.78 9.62
CA GLU A 342 7.25 10.71 9.02
C GLU A 342 7.39 10.81 7.50
N ARG A 343 6.62 9.99 6.77
CA ARG A 343 6.58 10.02 5.30
C ARG A 343 5.20 10.48 4.85
N GLN A 344 5.17 11.41 3.91
CA GLN A 344 3.96 11.97 3.34
C GLN A 344 4.10 12.01 1.83
N VAL A 345 3.19 11.35 1.11
CA VAL A 345 3.12 11.46 -0.34
C VAL A 345 2.47 12.79 -0.69
N LEU A 346 3.13 13.56 -1.56
CA LEU A 346 2.64 14.85 -2.04
C LEU A 346 1.81 14.67 -3.31
N ASP A 347 1.17 15.75 -3.76
CA ASP A 347 0.42 15.75 -5.01
C ASP A 347 1.31 15.34 -6.19
N GLY A 348 0.73 14.51 -7.05
CA GLY A 348 1.43 13.90 -8.17
C GLY A 348 1.41 14.75 -9.43
N GLU A 349 2.40 14.51 -10.28
CA GLU A 349 2.52 15.05 -11.62
C GLU A 349 2.14 13.97 -12.64
N VAL A 350 1.15 14.26 -13.48
CA VAL A 350 0.70 13.36 -14.55
C VAL A 350 1.68 13.43 -15.72
N ILE A 351 2.16 12.27 -16.14
CA ILE A 351 3.08 12.12 -17.27
C ILE A 351 2.33 11.33 -18.35
N LEU A 352 2.01 12.02 -19.44
CA LEU A 352 1.27 11.48 -20.57
C LEU A 352 2.20 10.82 -21.59
N ASN A 353 1.61 10.03 -22.50
CA ASN A 353 2.29 9.34 -23.59
C ASN A 353 3.42 8.45 -23.07
N VAL A 354 3.03 7.63 -22.08
CA VAL A 354 3.78 6.46 -21.68
C VAL A 354 3.50 5.39 -22.70
#